data_AF-A0A3D1H949-F1
#
_entry.id   AF-A0A3D1H949-F1
#
_cell.length_a   1.000
_cell.length_b   1.000
_cell.length_c   1.000
_cell.angle_alpha   90.00
_cell.angle_beta   90.00
_cell.angle_gamma   90.00
#
_symmetry.space_group_name_H-M   'P 1'
#
loop_
_entity.id
_entity.type
_entity.pdbx_description
1 polymer ?
#
loop_
_entity_poly.entity_id
_entity_poly.type
_entity_poly.pdbx_seq_one_letter_code
_entity_poly.pdbx_strand_id
1 'polypeptide(L)'
;GGAIRDPLSGRSYVYQAMRVTGASDPLLPVEQTLKGKLPPRKITTTAAAGYSSYGNQIGLATGHVSEIYHSGYMAKRMEIGAVVGAAPAENVRRERPAPDDVIILLGGRTGRDGCGGATGSSKAHNSESIETCGAEV
;
A
#
# COMPACT_ATOMS: atom_id res chain seq x y z
N GLY A 1 4.84 -1.52 -3.93
CA GLY A 1 4.01 -1.78 -5.12
C GLY A 1 3.51 -0.50 -5.74
N GLY A 2 2.28 -0.09 -5.43
CA GLY A 2 1.62 1.10 -6.01
C GLY A 2 2.47 2.36 -5.97
N ALA A 3 2.93 2.76 -4.77
CA ALA A 3 3.76 3.96 -4.57
C ALA A 3 5.04 4.01 -5.43
N ILE A 4 5.58 2.86 -5.86
CA ILE A 4 6.75 2.80 -6.75
C ILE A 4 6.32 3.05 -8.20
N ARG A 5 5.18 2.50 -8.63
CA ARG A 5 4.69 2.65 -10.00
C ARG A 5 4.27 4.08 -10.31
N ASP A 6 3.79 4.83 -9.33
CA ASP A 6 3.35 6.22 -9.50
C ASP A 6 4.46 7.11 -10.13
N PRO A 7 5.68 7.22 -9.56
CA PRO A 7 6.76 7.97 -10.21
C PRO A 7 7.31 7.29 -11.48
N LEU A 8 7.34 5.96 -11.55
CA LEU A 8 7.80 5.26 -12.78
C LEU A 8 6.91 5.59 -13.99
N SER A 9 5.60 5.75 -13.77
CA SER A 9 4.65 6.17 -14.81
C SER A 9 4.96 7.57 -15.36
N GLY A 10 5.63 8.41 -14.55
CA GLY A 10 6.09 9.75 -14.89
C GLY A 10 7.50 9.80 -15.47
N ARG A 11 8.03 8.70 -16.05
CA ARG A 11 9.40 8.65 -16.62
C ARG A 11 10.50 8.98 -15.60
N SER A 12 10.23 8.69 -14.32
CA SER A 12 11.19 8.84 -13.22
C SER A 12 11.78 7.49 -12.84
N TYR A 13 12.89 7.49 -12.08
CA TYR A 13 13.40 6.33 -11.38
C TYR A 13 13.23 6.52 -9.87
N VAL A 14 12.99 5.43 -9.15
CA VAL A 14 12.89 5.43 -7.68
C VAL A 14 14.18 4.87 -7.11
N TYR A 15 14.74 5.52 -6.08
CA TYR A 15 16.01 5.09 -5.49
C TYR A 15 15.97 4.91 -3.97
N GLN A 16 14.95 5.45 -3.30
CA GLN A 16 14.80 5.34 -1.86
C GLN A 16 13.34 5.13 -1.47
N ALA A 17 13.12 4.38 -0.40
CA ALA A 17 11.82 4.17 0.20
C ALA A 17 11.84 4.49 1.71
N MET A 18 10.65 4.81 2.23
CA MET A 18 10.38 5.00 3.65
C MET A 18 9.15 4.20 4.03
N ARG A 19 9.09 3.77 5.29
CA ARG A 19 7.93 3.11 5.91
C ARG A 19 7.56 3.86 7.17
N VAL A 20 6.38 4.47 7.21
CA VAL A 20 5.87 5.18 8.39
C VAL A 20 4.51 4.60 8.72
N THR A 21 4.39 3.90 9.83
CA THR A 21 3.20 3.08 10.12
C THR A 21 2.66 3.36 11.51
N GLY A 22 1.37 3.09 11.69
CA GLY A 22 0.66 3.24 12.96
C GLY A 22 0.00 1.91 13.32
N ALA A 23 0.30 1.40 14.51
CA ALA A 23 -0.22 0.13 15.00
C ALA A 23 -0.73 0.26 16.44
N SER A 24 -1.66 -0.61 16.83
CA SER A 24 -1.94 -0.83 18.25
C SER A 24 -0.84 -1.70 18.87
N ASP A 25 -0.85 -1.82 20.20
CA ASP A 25 0.13 -2.59 20.94
C ASP A 25 0.27 -4.04 20.40
N PRO A 26 1.45 -4.42 19.85
CA PRO A 26 1.68 -5.76 19.32
C PRO A 26 1.85 -6.82 20.42
N LEU A 27 1.97 -6.43 21.69
CA LEU A 27 2.08 -7.33 22.84
C LEU A 27 0.73 -7.68 23.46
N LEU A 28 -0.36 -7.05 22.98
CA LEU A 28 -1.70 -7.32 23.44
C LEU A 28 -2.02 -8.83 23.33
N PRO A 29 -2.53 -9.47 24.40
CA PRO A 29 -2.98 -10.85 24.35
C PRO A 29 -3.99 -11.08 23.23
N VAL A 30 -3.94 -12.26 22.59
CA VAL A 30 -4.81 -12.57 21.44
C VAL A 30 -6.28 -12.46 21.83
N GLU A 31 -6.61 -12.84 23.07
CA GLU A 31 -7.94 -12.80 23.67
C GLU A 31 -8.51 -11.38 23.77
N GLN A 32 -7.66 -10.37 23.80
CA GLN A 32 -8.06 -8.96 23.83
C GLN A 32 -8.20 -8.35 22.42
N THR A 33 -7.97 -9.13 21.37
CA THR A 33 -8.15 -8.68 19.99
C THR A 33 -9.63 -8.45 19.69
N LEU A 34 -9.95 -7.37 18.98
CA LEU A 34 -11.31 -7.11 18.50
C LEU A 34 -11.85 -8.29 17.70
N LYS A 35 -13.07 -8.74 18.01
CA LYS A 35 -13.74 -9.82 17.28
C LYS A 35 -13.79 -9.50 15.79
N GLY A 36 -13.39 -10.47 14.96
CA GLY A 36 -13.32 -10.31 13.50
C GLY A 36 -12.05 -9.62 12.98
N LYS A 37 -11.13 -9.19 13.85
CA LYS A 37 -9.85 -8.59 13.47
C LYS A 37 -8.70 -9.58 13.66
N LEU A 38 -7.68 -9.50 12.80
CA LEU A 38 -6.39 -10.16 13.06
C LEU A 38 -5.68 -9.55 14.29
N PRO A 39 -4.97 -10.37 15.09
CA PRO A 39 -4.20 -9.87 16.23
C PRO A 39 -3.17 -8.80 15.82
N PRO A 40 -2.97 -7.73 16.62
CA PRO A 40 -2.01 -6.67 16.31
C PRO A 40 -0.61 -7.20 15.99
N ARG A 41 -0.11 -8.16 16.79
CA ARG A 41 1.17 -8.86 16.56
C ARG A 41 1.30 -9.42 15.15
N LYS A 42 0.24 -10.09 14.68
CA LYS A 42 0.23 -10.72 13.35
C LYS A 42 0.31 -9.66 12.27
N ILE A 43 -0.53 -8.62 12.35
CA ILE A 43 -0.52 -7.55 11.35
C ILE A 43 0.83 -6.84 11.31
N THR A 44 1.44 -6.53 12.46
CA THR A 44 2.73 -5.83 12.53
C THR A 44 3.86 -6.64 11.89
N THR A 45 3.98 -7.90 12.26
CA THR A 45 5.06 -8.76 11.75
C THR A 45 4.89 -9.07 10.27
N THR A 46 3.67 -9.36 9.81
CA THR A 46 3.44 -9.69 8.39
C THR A 46 3.47 -8.46 7.49
N ALA A 47 3.03 -7.29 7.95
CA ALA A 47 3.13 -6.05 7.18
C ALA A 47 4.61 -5.66 6.96
N ALA A 48 5.45 -5.75 8.00
CA ALA A 48 6.88 -5.50 7.88
C ALA A 48 7.57 -6.48 6.92
N ALA A 49 7.21 -7.77 6.99
CA ALA A 49 7.72 -8.79 6.08
C ALA A 49 7.27 -8.54 4.62
N GLY A 50 6.00 -8.17 4.41
CA GLY A 50 5.46 -7.84 3.09
C GLY A 50 6.13 -6.62 2.47
N TYR A 51 6.33 -5.56 3.25
CA TYR A 51 7.06 -4.37 2.83
C TYR A 51 8.49 -4.71 2.40
N SER A 52 9.22 -5.45 3.24
CA SER A 52 10.61 -5.85 2.99
C SER A 52 10.72 -6.75 1.77
N SER A 53 9.81 -7.73 1.64
CA SER A 53 9.79 -8.65 0.50
C SER A 53 9.67 -7.91 -0.83
N TYR A 54 8.74 -6.94 -0.93
CA TYR A 54 8.57 -6.19 -2.17
C TYR A 54 9.76 -5.25 -2.44
N GLY A 55 10.20 -4.50 -1.43
CA GLY A 55 11.31 -3.55 -1.55
C GLY A 55 12.63 -4.21 -1.92
N ASN A 56 12.94 -5.36 -1.32
CA ASN A 56 14.17 -6.10 -1.58
C ASN A 56 14.17 -6.73 -2.98
N GLN A 57 13.05 -7.31 -3.41
CA GLN A 57 12.95 -7.92 -4.75
C GLN A 57 13.13 -6.89 -5.87
N ILE A 58 12.65 -5.66 -5.68
CA ILE A 58 12.78 -4.59 -6.66
C ILE A 58 14.10 -3.80 -6.53
N GLY A 59 14.90 -4.07 -5.49
CA GLY A 59 16.20 -3.43 -5.28
C GLY A 59 16.13 -2.01 -4.72
N LEU A 60 15.09 -1.67 -3.95
CA LEU A 60 14.94 -0.33 -3.35
C LEU A 60 15.49 -0.28 -1.92
N ALA A 61 16.38 0.69 -1.68
CA ALA A 61 16.91 0.96 -0.36
C ALA A 61 15.83 1.59 0.55
N THR A 62 15.51 0.95 1.67
CA THR A 62 14.63 1.52 2.69
C THR A 62 15.46 2.36 3.66
N GLY A 63 15.41 3.68 3.50
CA GLY A 63 16.25 4.60 4.29
C GLY A 63 15.64 5.04 5.63
N HIS A 64 14.32 4.94 5.79
CA HIS A 64 13.64 5.32 7.03
C HIS A 64 12.50 4.36 7.35
N VAL A 65 12.48 3.86 8.58
CA VAL A 65 11.39 3.03 9.11
C VAL A 65 11.00 3.58 10.47
N SER A 66 9.71 3.88 10.64
CA SER A 66 9.13 4.33 11.90
C SER A 66 7.76 3.69 12.09
N GLU A 67 7.51 3.12 13.26
CA GLU A 67 6.21 2.56 13.63
C GLU A 67 5.75 3.17 14.95
N ILE A 68 4.61 3.84 14.91
CA ILE A 68 4.01 4.55 16.03
C ILE A 68 2.97 3.63 16.68
N TYR A 69 3.12 3.38 17.98
CA TYR A 69 2.15 2.59 18.75
C TYR A 69 1.15 3.47 19.46
N HIS A 70 -0.14 3.30 19.16
CA HIS A 70 -1.23 4.04 19.78
C HIS A 70 -2.53 3.23 19.76
N SER A 71 -3.33 3.31 20.83
CA SER A 71 -4.60 2.58 20.95
C SER A 71 -5.61 2.93 19.85
N GLY A 72 -5.57 4.15 19.32
CA GLY A 72 -6.40 4.60 18.20
C GLY A 72 -6.22 3.79 16.91
N TYR A 73 -5.12 3.05 16.74
CA TYR A 73 -4.89 2.16 15.60
C TYR A 73 -5.45 0.75 15.80
N MET A 74 -6.18 0.50 16.90
CA MET A 74 -6.73 -0.83 17.20
C MET A 74 -7.73 -1.29 16.14
N ALA A 75 -8.66 -0.43 15.71
CA ALA A 75 -9.61 -0.79 14.66
C ALA A 75 -8.89 -0.98 13.31
N LYS A 76 -8.11 0.02 12.89
CA LYS A 76 -7.43 0.07 11.60
C LYS A 76 -5.97 0.48 11.77
N ARG A 77 -5.08 -0.35 11.22
CA ARG A 77 -3.64 -0.04 11.11
C ARG A 77 -3.47 1.06 10.06
N MET A 78 -2.53 1.96 10.31
CA MET A 78 -2.02 2.86 9.29
C MET A 78 -0.76 2.24 8.65
N GLU A 79 -0.80 1.97 7.35
CA GLU A 79 0.37 1.50 6.59
C GLU A 79 0.72 2.53 5.52
N ILE A 80 1.81 3.27 5.68
CA ILE A 80 2.27 4.26 4.70
C ILE A 80 3.65 3.86 4.20
N GLY A 81 3.77 3.76 2.88
CA GLY A 81 5.03 3.74 2.17
C GLY A 81 5.20 5.04 1.40
N ALA A 82 6.36 5.67 1.55
CA ALA A 82 6.75 6.80 0.72
C ALA A 82 7.98 6.42 -0.09
N VAL A 83 8.16 7.05 -1.24
CA VAL A 83 9.32 6.82 -2.10
C VAL A 83 9.93 8.14 -2.53
N VAL A 84 11.23 8.13 -2.77
CA VAL A 84 11.96 9.23 -3.37
C VAL A 84 12.46 8.77 -4.73
N GLY A 85 12.17 9.60 -5.73
CA GLY A 85 12.60 9.37 -7.10
C GLY A 85 13.18 10.61 -7.73
N ALA A 86 13.77 10.44 -8.90
CA ALA A 86 14.32 11.52 -9.69
C ALA A 86 14.02 11.29 -11.18
N ALA A 87 14.02 12.37 -11.94
CA ALA A 87 13.81 12.37 -13.38
C ALA A 87 14.72 13.41 -14.04
N PRO A 88 15.23 13.15 -15.25
CA PRO A 88 15.77 14.20 -16.10
C PRO A 88 14.76 15.34 -16.28
N ALA A 89 15.22 16.58 -16.28
CA ALA A 89 14.33 17.74 -16.39
C ALA A 89 13.45 17.70 -17.65
N GLU A 90 13.99 17.21 -18.76
CA GLU A 90 13.28 17.01 -20.03
C GLU A 90 12.08 16.04 -19.95
N ASN A 91 12.08 15.13 -18.96
CA ASN A 91 11.00 14.18 -18.73
C ASN A 91 9.86 14.78 -17.88
N VAL A 92 10.09 15.91 -17.20
CA VAL A 92 9.11 16.59 -16.35
C VAL A 92 8.17 17.44 -17.22
N ARG A 93 7.33 16.76 -17.98
CA ARG A 93 6.35 17.40 -18.87
C ARG A 93 5.03 16.65 -18.89
N ARG A 94 3.94 17.41 -19.07
CA ARG A 94 2.59 16.86 -19.27
C ARG A 94 2.22 17.01 -20.73
N GLU A 95 1.91 15.90 -21.36
CA GLU A 95 1.43 15.83 -22.74
C GLU A 95 -0.08 15.50 -22.73
N ARG A 96 -0.76 15.77 -23.86
CA ARG A 96 -2.16 15.40 -24.04
C ARG A 96 -2.22 14.35 -25.16
N PRO A 97 -3.03 13.30 -25.01
CA PRO A 97 -3.25 12.34 -26.09
C PRO A 97 -3.73 13.05 -27.35
N ALA A 98 -3.17 12.65 -28.49
CA ALA A 98 -3.56 13.11 -29.82
C ALA A 98 -4.43 12.05 -30.52
N PRO A 99 -5.20 12.43 -31.56
CA PRO A 99 -5.74 11.46 -32.50
C PRO A 99 -4.63 10.51 -32.99
N ASP A 100 -4.98 9.25 -33.21
CA ASP A 100 -4.09 8.17 -33.66
C ASP A 100 -3.04 7.65 -32.65
N ASP A 101 -3.00 8.19 -31.42
CA ASP A 101 -2.20 7.60 -30.34
C ASP A 101 -2.71 6.19 -29.96
N VAL A 102 -1.78 5.28 -29.69
CA VAL A 102 -2.08 3.92 -29.23
C VAL A 102 -2.06 3.83 -27.70
N ILE A 103 -3.05 3.15 -27.13
CA ILE A 103 -3.13 2.89 -25.69
C ILE A 103 -2.43 1.56 -25.39
N ILE A 104 -1.44 1.58 -24.50
CA ILE A 104 -0.69 0.39 -24.09
C ILE A 104 -0.96 0.08 -22.62
N LEU A 105 -1.35 -1.16 -22.33
CA LEU A 105 -1.35 -1.72 -20.98
C LEU A 105 -0.06 -2.54 -20.78
N LEU A 106 0.83 -2.03 -19.93
CA LEU A 106 2.12 -2.67 -19.64
C LEU A 106 2.11 -3.27 -18.23
N GLY A 107 2.33 -4.59 -18.11
CA GLY A 107 2.45 -5.26 -16.82
C GLY A 107 1.95 -6.71 -16.82
N GLY A 108 1.56 -7.19 -15.64
CA GLY A 108 0.95 -8.51 -15.46
C GLY A 108 -0.45 -8.61 -16.07
N ARG A 109 -0.96 -9.84 -16.22
CA ARG A 109 -2.31 -10.11 -16.74
C ARG A 109 -3.37 -9.58 -15.78
N THR A 110 -4.46 -9.03 -16.32
CA THR A 110 -5.62 -8.60 -15.53
C THR A 110 -6.34 -9.81 -14.93
N GLY A 111 -6.44 -9.84 -13.60
CA GLY A 111 -7.24 -10.79 -12.84
C GLY A 111 -8.50 -10.16 -12.23
N ARG A 112 -9.14 -10.87 -11.30
CA ARG A 112 -10.27 -10.36 -10.49
C ARG A 112 -9.78 -9.87 -9.11
N ASP A 113 -8.59 -9.29 -9.10
CA ASP A 113 -7.89 -8.90 -7.88
C ASP A 113 -8.39 -7.53 -7.40
N GLY A 114 -9.03 -7.50 -6.23
CA GLY A 114 -9.40 -6.23 -5.58
C GLY A 114 -10.57 -5.47 -6.22
N CYS A 115 -11.47 -6.14 -6.94
CA CYS A 115 -12.72 -5.57 -7.42
C CYS A 115 -13.48 -4.86 -6.27
N GLY A 116 -13.92 -3.61 -6.48
CA GLY A 116 -14.58 -2.82 -5.41
C GLY A 116 -13.63 -2.27 -4.33
N GLY A 117 -12.31 -2.49 -4.43
CA GLY A 117 -11.35 -2.11 -3.37
C GLY A 117 -11.33 -0.62 -3.03
N ALA A 118 -11.50 0.27 -4.02
CA ALA A 118 -11.56 1.72 -3.78
C ALA A 118 -12.80 2.09 -2.95
N THR A 119 -13.97 1.57 -3.35
CA THR A 119 -15.24 1.74 -2.64
C THR A 119 -15.16 1.17 -1.22
N GLY A 120 -14.63 -0.05 -1.07
CA GLY A 120 -14.44 -0.70 0.23
C GLY A 120 -13.50 0.08 1.14
N SER A 121 -12.40 0.61 0.61
CA SER A 121 -11.43 1.39 1.40
C SER A 121 -12.00 2.71 1.93
N SER A 122 -13.06 3.22 1.30
CA SER A 122 -13.75 4.48 1.63
C SER A 122 -14.88 4.29 2.66
N LYS A 123 -15.18 3.05 3.07
CA LYS A 123 -16.20 2.74 4.09
C LYS A 123 -15.57 2.58 5.47
N ALA A 124 -16.37 2.84 6.51
CA ALA A 124 -15.97 2.56 7.88
C ALA A 124 -15.82 1.04 8.08
N HIS A 125 -14.75 0.63 8.75
CA HIS A 125 -14.52 -0.79 9.06
C HIS A 125 -15.33 -1.23 10.27
N ASN A 126 -16.37 -2.02 10.02
CA ASN A 126 -17.17 -2.75 11.00
C ASN A 126 -17.41 -4.20 10.53
N SER A 127 -18.08 -5.02 11.35
CA SER A 127 -18.33 -6.44 11.04
C SER A 127 -19.09 -6.66 9.73
N GLU A 128 -20.06 -5.81 9.42
CA GLU A 128 -20.88 -5.93 8.20
C GLU A 128 -20.12 -5.52 6.94
N SER A 129 -19.26 -4.51 7.06
CA SER A 129 -18.41 -4.04 5.96
C SER A 129 -17.39 -5.11 5.52
N ILE A 130 -16.98 -6.01 6.43
CA ILE A 130 -16.03 -7.08 6.09
C ILE A 130 -16.64 -8.07 5.10
N GLU A 131 -17.93 -8.37 5.24
CA GLU A 131 -18.65 -9.30 4.36
C GLU A 131 -19.04 -8.65 3.04
N THR A 132 -19.43 -7.37 3.09
CA THR A 132 -19.96 -6.64 1.92
C THR A 132 -18.92 -5.90 1.11
N CYS A 133 -17.73 -5.63 1.68
CA CYS A 133 -16.65 -4.88 1.03
C CYS A 133 -15.42 -5.75 0.73
N GLY A 134 -15.57 -7.09 0.80
CA GLY A 134 -14.68 -8.02 0.12
C GLY A 134 -14.68 -7.76 -1.39
N ALA A 135 -13.78 -8.41 -2.14
CA ALA A 135 -13.75 -8.21 -3.59
C ALA A 135 -15.17 -8.39 -4.17
N GLU A 136 -15.73 -7.33 -4.76
CA GLU A 136 -17.07 -7.32 -5.35
C GLU A 136 -17.04 -8.23 -6.59
N VAL A 137 -17.21 -9.53 -6.39
CA VAL A 137 -17.25 -10.56 -7.46
C VAL A 137 -18.24 -11.65 -7.10
#